data_AF-A0A4Y2INH3-F1
#
_entry.id   AF-A0A4Y2INH3-F1
#
_cell.length_a   1.000
_cell.length_b   1.000
_cell.length_c   1.000
_cell.angle_alpha   90.00
_cell.angle_beta   90.00
_cell.angle_gamma   90.00
#
_symmetry.space_group_name_H-M   'P 1'
#
loop_
_entity.id
_entity.type
_entity.pdbx_description
1 polymer ?
#
loop_
_entity_poly.entity_id
_entity_poly.type
_entity_poly.pdbx_seq_one_letter_code
_entity_poly.pdbx_strand_id
1 'polypeptide(L)'
;MKNEKGFRGVFTSDLLPKKMRQFENGIINLDIATGPGTHWVCYYNEPNNNFVEYFDPFGDYVYKILPNIKKYLQSSGKKEIGYNSSFLQHPASVKCGYFCMKYISERNK
;
A
#
# COMPACT_ATOMS: atom_id res chain seq x y z
N MET A 1 6.38 4.43 12.18
CA MET A 1 6.81 4.05 10.81
C MET A 1 8.26 3.60 10.71
N LYS A 2 9.30 4.42 10.98
CA LYS A 2 10.70 3.97 10.77
C LYS A 2 11.09 2.71 11.56
N ASN A 3 10.44 2.47 12.70
CA ASN A 3 10.67 1.31 13.56
C ASN A 3 9.63 0.19 13.35
N GLU A 4 8.70 0.34 12.41
CA GLU A 4 7.72 -0.70 12.11
C GLU A 4 8.41 -1.90 11.45
N LYS A 5 8.09 -3.11 11.93
CA LYS A 5 8.68 -4.35 11.42
C LYS A 5 8.38 -4.46 9.92
N GLY A 6 9.41 -4.76 9.11
CA GLY A 6 9.25 -4.94 7.66
C GLY A 6 8.98 -3.66 6.87
N PHE A 7 8.98 -2.48 7.52
CA PHE A 7 8.69 -1.23 6.82
C PHE A 7 9.79 -0.90 5.80
N ARG A 8 9.40 -0.94 4.53
CA ARG A 8 10.30 -0.78 3.39
C ARG A 8 10.54 0.68 3.05
N GLY A 9 9.54 1.52 3.26
CA GLY A 9 9.62 2.95 2.99
C GLY A 9 8.30 3.54 2.49
N VAL A 10 8.42 4.79 2.06
CA VAL A 10 7.37 5.55 1.40
C VAL A 10 7.85 5.80 -0.04
N PHE A 11 7.03 5.45 -1.02
CA PHE A 11 7.37 5.54 -2.44
C PHE A 11 6.32 6.34 -3.19
N THR A 12 6.70 7.01 -4.27
CA THR A 12 5.74 7.41 -5.30
C THR A 12 5.47 6.24 -6.24
N SER A 13 4.40 6.32 -7.01
CA SER A 13 3.97 5.22 -7.88
C SER A 13 5.09 4.79 -8.86
N ASP A 14 5.87 5.74 -9.36
CA ASP A 14 6.96 5.56 -10.33
C ASP A 14 8.32 5.15 -9.72
N LEU A 15 8.49 5.23 -8.40
CA LEU A 15 9.74 4.92 -7.70
C LEU A 15 9.67 3.67 -6.80
N LEU A 16 8.72 2.78 -7.08
CA LEU A 16 8.66 1.48 -6.40
C LEU A 16 9.91 0.62 -6.68
N PRO A 17 10.39 -0.17 -5.70
CA PRO A 17 11.43 -1.15 -5.95
C PRO A 17 11.05 -2.16 -7.04
N LYS A 18 12.05 -2.81 -7.66
CA LYS A 18 11.79 -3.78 -8.73
C LYS A 18 11.14 -5.09 -8.26
N LYS A 19 11.40 -5.49 -7.01
CA LYS A 19 10.90 -6.74 -6.41
C LYS A 19 10.57 -6.56 -4.95
N MET A 20 9.50 -7.20 -4.51
CA MET A 20 9.13 -7.28 -3.11
C MET A 20 10.02 -8.25 -2.33
N ARG A 21 10.26 -7.95 -1.05
CA ARG A 21 10.85 -8.87 -0.07
C ARG A 21 9.79 -9.86 0.43
N GLN A 22 10.24 -11.00 0.99
CA GLN A 22 9.34 -12.00 1.57
C GLN A 22 8.46 -11.45 2.70
N PHE A 23 9.02 -10.57 3.54
CA PHE A 23 8.28 -9.79 4.52
C PHE A 23 8.60 -8.31 4.32
N GLU A 24 7.60 -7.55 3.87
CA GLU A 24 7.68 -6.10 3.81
C GLU A 24 6.32 -5.43 3.76
N ASN A 25 6.29 -4.17 4.16
CA ASN A 25 5.14 -3.29 4.05
C ASN A 25 5.60 -1.87 3.70
N GLY A 26 4.71 -1.05 3.17
CA GLY A 26 5.08 0.29 2.74
C GLY A 26 3.89 1.14 2.35
N ILE A 27 4.15 2.44 2.21
CA ILE A 27 3.14 3.43 1.81
C ILE A 27 3.50 3.91 0.41
N ILE A 28 2.49 4.09 -0.44
CA ILE A 28 2.62 4.50 -1.83
C ILE A 28 1.80 5.77 -2.05
N ASN A 29 2.43 6.82 -2.59
CA ASN A 29 1.71 7.93 -3.19
C ASN A 29 1.25 7.50 -4.59
N LEU A 30 -0.02 7.69 -4.93
CA LEU A 30 -0.52 7.40 -6.28
C LEU A 30 -0.03 8.39 -7.35
N ASP A 31 0.56 9.51 -6.94
CA ASP A 31 1.24 10.44 -7.83
C ASP A 31 2.67 9.99 -8.18
N ILE A 32 3.30 10.68 -9.12
CA ILE A 32 4.71 10.51 -9.49
C ILE A 32 5.64 11.36 -8.63
N ALA A 33 6.94 11.09 -8.66
CA ALA A 33 7.95 11.76 -7.84
C ALA A 33 8.03 13.29 -8.05
N THR A 34 7.73 13.76 -9.26
CA THR A 34 7.73 15.20 -9.60
C THR A 34 6.36 15.86 -9.42
N GLY A 35 5.35 15.10 -8.98
CA GLY A 35 3.99 15.57 -8.77
C GLY A 35 3.76 16.16 -7.37
N PRO A 36 2.65 16.87 -7.15
CA PRO A 36 2.31 17.46 -5.85
C PRO A 36 1.96 16.41 -4.77
N GLY A 37 1.67 15.17 -5.15
CA GLY A 37 1.16 14.12 -4.26
C GLY A 37 -0.36 14.21 -4.14
N THR A 38 -1.07 13.12 -4.46
CA THR A 38 -2.53 13.15 -4.63
C THR A 38 -3.26 12.26 -3.63
N HIS A 39 -2.80 11.04 -3.44
CA HIS A 39 -3.45 10.05 -2.57
C HIS A 39 -2.44 9.05 -2.04
N TRP A 40 -2.67 8.55 -0.83
CA TRP A 40 -1.79 7.60 -0.16
C TRP A 40 -2.51 6.27 0.09
N VAL A 41 -1.89 5.20 -0.36
CA VAL A 41 -2.32 3.81 -0.16
C VAL A 41 -1.19 3.04 0.51
N CYS A 42 -1.44 1.83 1.01
CA CYS A 42 -0.37 0.99 1.54
C CYS A 42 -0.51 -0.47 1.12
N TYR A 43 0.57 -1.21 1.34
CA TYR A 43 0.60 -2.66 1.13
C TYR A 43 1.22 -3.36 2.32
N TYR A 44 0.85 -4.64 2.49
CA TYR A 44 1.39 -5.50 3.52
C TYR A 44 1.62 -6.91 2.96
N ASN A 45 2.87 -7.38 2.97
CA ASN A 45 3.25 -8.70 2.52
C ASN A 45 3.76 -9.54 3.70
N GLU A 46 2.91 -10.46 4.15
CA GLU A 46 3.20 -11.42 5.21
C GLU A 46 3.65 -12.77 4.59
N PRO A 47 4.81 -13.32 4.98
CA PRO A 47 5.28 -14.63 4.52
C PRO A 47 4.24 -15.75 4.61
N ASN A 48 3.45 -15.77 5.69
CA ASN A 48 2.52 -16.86 5.98
C ASN A 48 1.17 -16.78 5.24
N ASN A 49 0.87 -15.64 4.60
CA ASN A 49 -0.35 -15.49 3.80
C ASN A 49 -0.12 -15.91 2.35
N ASN A 50 -1.17 -16.37 1.66
CA ASN A 50 -1.10 -16.68 0.22
C ASN A 50 -1.40 -15.49 -0.69
N PHE A 51 -1.69 -14.32 -0.10
CA PHE A 51 -2.00 -13.07 -0.77
C PHE A 51 -1.12 -11.94 -0.23
N VAL A 52 -0.96 -10.88 -1.03
CA VAL A 52 -0.45 -9.58 -0.59
C VAL A 52 -1.62 -8.63 -0.38
N GLU A 53 -1.61 -7.88 0.70
CA GLU A 53 -2.66 -6.89 0.98
C GLU A 53 -2.33 -5.57 0.28
N TYR A 54 -3.32 -5.00 -0.40
CA TYR A 54 -3.34 -3.63 -0.89
C TYR A 54 -4.50 -2.90 -0.20
N PHE A 55 -4.20 -1.78 0.44
CA PHE A 55 -5.16 -1.02 1.23
C PHE A 55 -5.28 0.40 0.70
N ASP A 56 -6.51 0.76 0.36
CA ASP A 56 -6.90 2.12 0.02
C ASP A 56 -7.93 2.63 1.05
N PRO A 57 -7.66 3.74 1.78
CA PRO A 57 -8.63 4.33 2.70
C PRO A 57 -9.98 4.70 2.07
N PHE A 58 -10.04 4.90 0.75
CA PHE A 58 -11.27 5.13 -0.03
C PHE A 58 -11.98 3.84 -0.47
N GLY A 59 -11.42 2.66 -0.21
CA GLY A 59 -12.01 1.37 -0.58
C GLY A 59 -12.15 1.15 -2.09
N ASP A 60 -13.09 0.30 -2.48
CA ASP A 60 -13.28 -0.16 -3.88
C ASP A 60 -13.86 0.91 -4.81
N TYR A 61 -14.22 2.09 -4.28
CA TYR A 61 -14.93 3.11 -5.03
C TYR A 61 -14.02 3.92 -5.96
N VAL A 62 -12.71 3.93 -5.73
CA VAL A 62 -11.81 4.81 -6.47
C VAL A 62 -10.47 4.12 -6.73
N TYR A 63 -10.09 4.07 -8.00
CA TYR A 63 -8.78 3.63 -8.51
C TYR A 63 -8.57 2.12 -8.64
N LYS A 64 -8.68 1.65 -9.90
CA LYS A 64 -7.96 0.43 -10.32
C LYS A 64 -6.49 0.60 -9.92
N ILE A 65 -5.93 -0.38 -9.22
CA ILE A 65 -4.51 -0.42 -8.86
C ILE A 65 -3.68 -0.10 -10.11
N LEU A 66 -2.84 0.94 -10.02
CA LEU A 66 -2.02 1.36 -11.15
C LEU A 66 -1.15 0.18 -11.64
N PRO A 67 -0.93 0.02 -12.97
CA PRO A 67 -0.27 -1.18 -13.51
C PRO A 67 1.13 -1.45 -12.93
N ASN A 68 1.91 -0.41 -12.66
CA ASN A 68 3.20 -0.45 -11.97
C ASN A 68 3.10 -0.94 -10.53
N ILE A 69 2.12 -0.44 -9.76
CA ILE A 69 1.86 -0.91 -8.40
C ILE A 69 1.42 -2.38 -8.43
N LYS A 70 0.50 -2.75 -9.33
CA LYS A 70 0.05 -4.13 -9.50
C LYS A 70 1.20 -5.07 -9.82
N LYS A 71 2.09 -4.67 -10.75
CA LYS A 71 3.29 -5.43 -11.12
C LYS A 71 4.24 -5.60 -9.92
N TYR A 72 4.41 -4.56 -9.12
CA TYR A 72 5.20 -4.64 -7.89
C TYR A 72 4.59 -5.65 -6.91
N LEU A 73 3.29 -5.55 -6.63
CA LEU A 73 2.59 -6.48 -5.73
C LEU A 73 2.66 -7.94 -6.20
N GLN A 74 2.53 -8.19 -7.51
CA GLN A 74 2.68 -9.52 -8.10
C GLN A 74 4.10 -10.08 -7.98
N SER A 75 5.11 -9.23 -7.80
CA SER A 75 6.50 -9.67 -7.59
C SER A 75 6.75 -10.32 -6.22
N SER A 76 5.77 -10.27 -5.31
CA SER A 76 5.78 -10.98 -4.02
C SER A 76 5.80 -12.51 -4.16
N GLY A 77 5.37 -13.04 -5.32
CA GLY A 77 5.17 -14.48 -5.52
C GLY A 77 3.90 -15.03 -4.88
N LYS A 78 3.04 -14.16 -4.33
CA LYS A 78 1.73 -14.53 -3.77
C LYS A 78 0.73 -14.81 -4.89
N LYS A 79 -0.26 -15.66 -4.61
CA LYS A 79 -1.27 -16.08 -5.59
C LYS A 79 -2.23 -14.95 -5.94
N GLU A 80 -2.54 -14.11 -4.96
CA GLU A 80 -3.60 -13.12 -5.03
C GLU A 80 -3.18 -11.77 -4.44
N ILE A 81 -3.90 -10.72 -4.83
CA ILE A 81 -3.83 -9.40 -4.20
C ILE A 81 -5.17 -9.17 -3.51
N GLY A 82 -5.16 -9.10 -2.18
CA GLY A 82 -6.33 -8.77 -1.37
C GLY A 82 -6.55 -7.27 -1.28
N TYR A 83 -7.80 -6.83 -1.28
CA TYR A 83 -8.19 -5.42 -1.20
C TYR A 83 -9.34 -5.20 -0.22
N ASN A 84 -9.41 -4.01 0.38
CA ASN A 84 -10.55 -3.63 1.20
C ASN A 84 -11.68 -3.05 0.34
N SER A 85 -12.92 -3.44 0.62
CA SER A 85 -14.11 -2.86 -0.01
C SER A 85 -14.69 -1.69 0.77
N SER A 86 -14.41 -1.59 2.07
CA SER A 86 -14.98 -0.57 2.94
C SER A 86 -14.37 0.82 2.71
N PHE A 87 -15.24 1.82 2.63
CA PHE A 87 -14.91 3.23 2.61
C PHE A 87 -14.63 3.72 4.04
N LEU A 88 -13.37 3.94 4.39
CA LEU A 88 -12.96 4.29 5.76
C LEU A 88 -12.65 5.78 5.95
N GLN A 89 -12.47 6.53 4.86
CA GLN A 89 -12.11 7.94 4.91
C GLN A 89 -12.96 8.78 3.97
N HIS A 90 -13.59 9.84 4.49
CA HIS A 90 -14.29 10.84 3.70
C HIS A 90 -13.39 11.47 2.60
N PRO A 91 -13.86 11.73 1.36
CA PRO A 91 -12.98 12.10 0.24
C PRO A 91 -12.27 13.45 0.44
N ALA A 92 -12.89 14.37 1.19
CA ALA A 92 -12.31 15.67 1.53
C ALA A 92 -11.25 15.62 2.66
N SER A 93 -11.04 14.45 3.27
CA SER A 93 -10.06 14.29 4.34
C SER A 93 -8.65 14.14 3.78
N VAL A 94 -7.66 14.72 4.45
CA VAL A 94 -6.22 14.57 4.13
C VAL A 94 -5.55 13.45 4.93
N LYS A 95 -6.34 12.55 5.54
CA LYS A 95 -5.85 11.57 6.53
C LYS A 95 -5.39 10.23 5.94
N CYS A 96 -5.31 10.07 4.61
CA CYS A 96 -5.05 8.76 3.97
C CYS A 96 -3.72 8.15 4.39
N GLY A 97 -2.68 8.97 4.53
CA GLY A 97 -1.40 8.54 5.12
C GLY A 97 -1.54 8.00 6.55
N TYR A 98 -2.37 8.62 7.40
CA TYR A 98 -2.60 8.15 8.77
C TYR A 98 -3.35 6.81 8.83
N PHE A 99 -4.34 6.61 7.95
CA PHE A 99 -5.00 5.32 7.82
C PHE A 99 -4.02 4.22 7.38
N CYS A 100 -3.13 4.52 6.43
CA CYS A 100 -2.07 3.61 6.01
C CYS A 100 -1.12 3.24 7.16
N MET A 101 -0.69 4.22 7.95
CA MET A 101 0.17 3.99 9.12
C MET A 101 -0.52 3.10 10.15
N LYS A 102 -1.80 3.39 10.48
CA LYS A 102 -2.58 2.58 11.40
C LYS A 102 -2.75 1.15 10.88
N TYR A 103 -3.07 0.98 9.60
CA TYR A 103 -3.26 -0.32 8.97
C TYR A 103 -2.03 -1.23 9.09
N ILE A 104 -0.84 -0.68 8.84
CA ILE A 104 0.44 -1.40 8.99
C ILE A 104 0.71 -1.72 10.47
N SER A 105 0.54 -0.74 11.37
CA SER A 105 0.83 -0.92 12.79
C SER A 105 -0.04 -2.00 13.43
N GLU A 106 -1.33 -2.07 13.06
CA GLU A 106 -2.25 -3.12 13.55
C GLU A 106 -1.86 -4.54 13.10
N ARG A 107 -1.19 -4.68 11.95
CA ARG A 107 -0.73 -6.00 11.43
C ARG A 107 0.61 -6.45 12.00
N ASN A 108 1.38 -5.50 12.51
CA ASN A 108 2.66 -5.75 13.16
C ASN A 108 2.54 -6.09 14.65
N LYS A 109 1.33 -6.01 15.23
CA LYS A 109 1.04 -6.46 16.60
C LYS A 109 1.05 -7.98 16.67
#